data_AF-X1JBQ0-F1
#
_entry.id   AF-X1JBQ0-F1
#
_cell.length_a   1.000
_cell.length_b   1.000
_cell.length_c   1.000
_cell.angle_alpha   90.00
_cell.angle_beta   90.00
_cell.angle_gamma   90.00
#
_symmetry.space_group_name_H-M   'P 1'
#
loop_
_entity.id
_entity.type
_entity.pdbx_description
1 polymer ?
#
loop_
_entity_poly.entity_id
_entity_poly.type
_entity_poly.pdbx_seq_one_letter_code
_entity_poly.pdbx_strand_id
1 'polypeptide(L)'
;LSLLGIPGIYIHSLFGTENYLEGVEKTDQKRTINRKKFQYNKLKENLANSDSRKHKIFTEFMKLIHKRKSEKAFHPNGKQEVLFLKRGIFSLLRTSPDGKEKIIALHNVTDNIQKFCFTKNQYGLSKKEYFDIISEETINIEKISLTPYQIMWVKIY
;
A
#
# COMPACT_ATOMS: atom_id res chain seq x y z
N LEU A 1 3.36 0.21 2.43
CA LEU A 1 4.51 0.78 1.67
C LEU A 1 4.59 2.31 1.73
N SER A 2 3.76 3.00 2.52
CA SER A 2 3.73 4.47 2.63
C SER A 2 4.49 5.01 3.85
N LEU A 3 4.70 4.16 4.86
CA LEU A 3 5.40 4.52 6.09
C LEU A 3 6.87 4.88 5.87
N LEU A 4 7.40 5.66 6.81
CA LEU A 4 8.80 6.06 6.94
C LEU A 4 9.73 4.86 7.02
N GLY A 5 10.93 5.03 6.46
CA GLY A 5 11.99 4.04 6.50
C GLY A 5 11.97 3.09 5.32
N ILE A 6 12.71 1.99 5.45
CA ILE A 6 12.87 0.97 4.42
C ILE A 6 11.88 -0.17 4.72
N PRO A 7 10.99 -0.54 3.77
CA PRO A 7 10.03 -1.60 4.01
C PRO A 7 10.73 -2.97 4.06
N GLY A 8 10.67 -3.64 5.22
CA GLY A 8 11.00 -5.05 5.34
C GLY A 8 9.86 -5.90 4.79
N ILE A 9 10.03 -6.50 3.62
CA ILE A 9 8.98 -7.28 2.94
C ILE A 9 9.20 -8.76 3.21
N TYR A 10 8.19 -9.40 3.81
CA TYR A 10 8.19 -10.84 4.00
C TYR A 10 7.86 -11.57 2.70
N ILE A 11 8.72 -12.51 2.28
CA ILE A 11 8.58 -13.19 0.99
C ILE A 11 7.23 -13.90 0.80
N HIS A 12 6.64 -14.43 1.87
CA HIS A 12 5.33 -15.08 1.78
C HIS A 12 4.19 -14.10 1.50
N SER A 13 4.34 -12.83 1.88
CA SER A 13 3.40 -11.76 1.56
C SER A 13 3.44 -11.38 0.08
N LEU A 14 4.61 -11.46 -0.57
CA LEU A 14 4.74 -11.20 -2.01
C LEU A 14 3.93 -12.19 -2.87
N PHE A 15 3.81 -13.43 -2.41
CA PHE A 15 3.11 -14.49 -3.14
C PHE A 15 1.74 -14.82 -2.56
N GLY A 16 1.32 -14.13 -1.49
CA GLY A 16 0.09 -14.45 -0.77
C GLY A 16 0.03 -15.91 -0.33
N THR A 17 1.09 -16.43 0.27
CA THR A 17 1.15 -17.87 0.62
C THR A 17 0.14 -18.20 1.71
N GLU A 18 -0.48 -19.36 1.63
CA GLU A 18 -1.35 -19.90 2.68
C GLU A 18 -0.54 -20.60 3.77
N ASN A 19 -1.21 -20.85 4.90
CA ASN A 19 -0.64 -21.56 6.04
C ASN A 19 -0.13 -22.95 5.66
N TYR A 20 1.04 -23.31 6.16
CA TYR A 20 1.69 -24.60 5.93
C TYR A 20 1.42 -25.58 7.08
N LEU A 21 0.18 -26.07 7.15
CA LEU A 21 -0.28 -26.97 8.22
C LEU A 21 0.51 -28.29 8.26
N GLU A 22 0.71 -28.93 7.10
CA GLU A 22 1.52 -30.16 6.95
C GLU A 22 2.94 -30.02 7.54
N GLY A 23 3.51 -28.81 7.48
CA GLY A 23 4.82 -28.53 8.03
C GLY A 23 4.83 -28.48 9.55
N VAL A 24 3.75 -27.98 10.15
CA VAL A 24 3.58 -27.99 11.61
C VAL A 24 3.47 -29.44 12.09
N GLU A 25 2.63 -30.25 11.44
CA GLU A 25 2.46 -31.67 11.77
C GLU A 25 3.79 -32.45 11.72
N LYS A 26 4.62 -32.19 10.70
CA LYS A 26 5.91 -32.89 10.52
C LYS A 26 7.00 -32.44 11.49
N THR A 27 6.97 -31.20 11.96
CA THR A 27 8.08 -30.60 12.71
C THR A 27 7.78 -30.34 14.17
N ASP A 28 6.50 -30.40 14.56
CA ASP A 28 5.96 -29.99 15.85
C ASP A 28 6.29 -28.54 16.24
N GLN A 29 6.65 -27.70 15.26
CA GLN A 29 6.98 -26.29 15.47
C GLN A 29 5.90 -25.37 14.89
N LYS A 30 5.19 -24.65 15.76
CA LYS A 30 4.13 -23.70 15.36
C LYS A 30 4.61 -22.66 14.34
N ARG A 31 5.86 -22.21 14.41
CA ARG A 31 6.43 -21.21 13.48
C ARG A 31 6.57 -21.75 12.05
N THR A 32 6.57 -23.06 11.85
CA THR A 32 6.64 -23.67 10.51
C THR A 32 5.44 -23.31 9.65
N ILE A 33 4.31 -22.95 10.26
CA ILE A 33 3.07 -22.55 9.58
C ILE A 33 3.27 -21.43 8.55
N ASN A 34 4.20 -20.50 8.80
CA ASN A 34 4.47 -19.37 7.91
C ASN A 34 5.77 -19.54 7.11
N ARG A 35 6.50 -20.66 7.22
CA ARG A 35 7.85 -20.84 6.67
C ARG A 35 7.92 -21.85 5.53
N LYS A 36 6.86 -21.95 4.73
CA LYS A 36 6.75 -22.90 3.61
C LYS A 36 7.94 -22.75 2.65
N LYS A 37 8.57 -23.84 2.24
CA LYS A 37 9.59 -23.80 1.19
C LYS A 37 8.92 -23.78 -0.18
N PHE A 38 9.40 -22.92 -1.06
CA PHE A 38 8.89 -22.83 -2.42
C PHE A 38 9.64 -23.81 -3.32
N GLN A 39 8.89 -24.58 -4.11
CA GLN A 39 9.43 -25.29 -5.26
C GLN A 39 9.45 -24.32 -6.44
N TYR A 40 10.65 -24.02 -6.94
CA TYR A 40 10.87 -22.94 -7.91
C TYR A 40 10.00 -23.11 -9.18
N ASN A 41 10.01 -24.29 -9.80
CA ASN A 41 9.25 -24.56 -11.02
C ASN A 41 7.74 -24.36 -10.81
N LYS A 42 7.21 -24.89 -9.71
CA LYS A 42 5.79 -24.71 -9.35
C LYS A 42 5.45 -23.24 -9.10
N LEU A 43 6.33 -22.49 -8.43
CA LEU A 43 6.11 -21.06 -8.21
C LEU A 43 6.12 -20.29 -9.53
N LYS A 44 7.07 -20.60 -10.43
CA LYS A 44 7.16 -20.02 -11.76
C LYS A 44 5.89 -20.27 -12.58
N GLU A 45 5.38 -21.50 -12.59
CA GLU A 45 4.11 -21.84 -13.26
C GLU A 45 2.92 -21.06 -12.69
N ASN A 46 2.84 -20.93 -11.35
CA ASN A 46 1.78 -20.14 -10.72
C ASN A 46 1.86 -18.66 -11.14
N LEU A 47 3.07 -18.10 -11.18
CA LEU A 47 3.27 -16.70 -11.60
C LEU A 47 3.05 -16.50 -13.11
N ALA A 48 3.15 -17.54 -13.93
CA ALA A 48 2.81 -17.48 -15.35
C ALA A 48 1.28 -17.50 -15.59
N ASN A 49 0.50 -18.04 -14.66
CA ASN A 49 -0.96 -18.07 -14.75
C ASN A 49 -1.57 -16.79 -14.15
N SER A 50 -2.12 -15.92 -15.01
CA SER A 50 -2.76 -14.64 -14.64
C SER A 50 -3.95 -14.78 -13.70
N ASP A 51 -4.65 -15.92 -13.72
CA ASP A 51 -5.81 -16.15 -12.86
C ASP A 51 -5.42 -16.59 -11.45
N SER A 52 -4.17 -17.02 -11.26
CA SER A 52 -3.70 -17.49 -9.97
C SER A 52 -3.65 -16.36 -8.94
N ARG A 53 -4.02 -16.70 -7.69
CA ARG A 53 -3.92 -15.76 -6.57
C ARG A 53 -2.50 -15.21 -6.38
N LYS A 54 -1.47 -16.05 -6.61
CA LYS A 54 -0.06 -15.64 -6.47
C LYS A 54 0.33 -14.60 -7.51
N HIS A 55 -0.08 -14.80 -8.77
CA HIS A 55 0.16 -13.83 -9.83
C HIS A 55 -0.49 -12.50 -9.51
N LYS A 56 -1.79 -12.49 -9.18
CA LYS A 56 -2.55 -11.27 -8.88
C LYS A 56 -1.90 -10.47 -7.73
N ILE A 57 -1.58 -11.14 -6.62
CA ILE A 57 -0.94 -10.48 -5.46
C ILE A 57 0.47 -9.97 -5.82
N PHE A 58 1.30 -10.82 -6.44
CA PHE A 58 2.67 -10.45 -6.79
C PHE A 58 2.70 -9.24 -7.74
N THR A 59 1.89 -9.28 -8.81
CA THR A 59 1.81 -8.22 -9.81
C THR A 59 1.38 -6.89 -9.18
N GLU A 60 0.30 -6.88 -8.39
CA GLU A 60 -0.19 -5.64 -7.76
C GLU A 60 0.78 -5.12 -6.68
N PHE A 61 1.40 -6.01 -5.90
CA PHE A 61 2.39 -5.61 -4.91
C PHE A 61 3.65 -5.01 -5.57
N MET A 62 4.11 -5.59 -6.68
CA MET A 62 5.21 -5.06 -7.46
C MET A 62 4.86 -3.70 -8.08
N LYS A 63 3.67 -3.52 -8.64
CA LYS A 63 3.21 -2.20 -9.12
C LYS A 63 3.28 -1.16 -8.00
N LEU A 64 2.81 -1.49 -6.79
CA LEU A 64 2.87 -0.60 -5.64
C LEU A 64 4.31 -0.25 -5.21
N ILE A 65 5.24 -1.20 -5.29
CA ILE A 65 6.68 -0.94 -5.06
C ILE A 65 7.22 0.03 -6.11
N HIS A 66 6.89 -0.16 -7.39
CA HIS A 66 7.34 0.74 -8.45
C HIS A 66 6.80 2.16 -8.25
N LYS A 67 5.52 2.29 -7.92
CA LYS A 67 4.90 3.57 -7.53
C LYS A 67 5.58 4.19 -6.32
N ARG A 68 5.92 3.42 -5.27
CA ARG A 68 6.68 3.98 -4.14
C ARG A 68 8.04 4.53 -4.59
N LYS A 69 8.75 3.80 -5.46
CA LYS A 69 10.09 4.16 -5.93
C LYS A 69 10.10 5.41 -6.81
N SER A 70 9.01 5.72 -7.52
CA SER A 70 8.93 6.91 -8.39
C SER A 70 8.74 8.22 -7.62
N GLU A 71 8.34 8.15 -6.35
CA GLU A 71 7.98 9.33 -5.55
C GLU A 71 9.05 9.67 -4.50
N LYS A 72 9.62 10.88 -4.60
CA LYS A 72 10.63 11.38 -3.65
C LYS A 72 10.06 11.56 -2.25
N ALA A 73 8.76 11.77 -2.09
CA ALA A 73 8.11 11.90 -0.79
C ALA A 73 8.23 10.60 0.06
N PHE A 74 8.38 9.44 -0.58
CA PHE A 74 8.59 8.16 0.10
C PHE A 74 10.06 7.84 0.38
N HIS A 75 10.99 8.77 0.14
CA HIS A 75 12.39 8.61 0.55
C HIS A 75 12.48 8.27 2.06
N PRO A 76 13.32 7.32 2.48
CA PRO A 76 13.38 6.86 3.87
C PRO A 76 13.75 7.94 4.88
N ASN A 77 14.49 8.98 4.44
CA ASN A 77 14.85 10.14 5.27
C ASN A 77 13.85 11.33 5.12
N GLY A 78 12.77 11.15 4.36
CA GLY A 78 11.72 12.16 4.23
C GLY A 78 10.90 12.27 5.51
N LYS A 79 10.21 13.39 5.73
CA LYS A 79 9.36 13.59 6.91
C LYS A 79 8.06 12.79 6.83
N GLN A 80 7.48 12.48 7.99
CA GLN A 80 6.17 11.87 8.15
C GLN A 80 5.37 12.60 9.21
N GLU A 81 4.10 12.82 8.92
CA GLU A 81 3.09 13.25 9.89
C GLU A 81 1.89 12.31 9.83
N VAL A 82 1.32 11.96 10.99
CA VAL A 82 0.09 11.17 11.07
C VAL A 82 -1.09 12.13 11.09
N LEU A 83 -2.04 11.94 10.17
CA LEU A 83 -3.19 12.83 10.04
C LEU A 83 -4.43 12.17 10.63
N PHE A 84 -5.17 12.90 11.45
CA PHE A 84 -6.42 12.44 12.06
C PHE A 84 -7.63 12.96 11.27
N LEU A 85 -7.83 12.44 10.06
CA LEU A 85 -8.86 12.96 9.14
C LEU A 85 -10.27 12.41 9.41
N LYS A 86 -10.38 11.08 9.59
CA LYS A 86 -11.64 10.37 9.82
C LYS A 86 -11.37 9.04 10.49
N ARG A 87 -12.23 8.63 11.43
CA ARG A 87 -12.22 7.26 11.96
C ARG A 87 -12.40 6.25 10.82
N GLY A 88 -11.59 5.19 10.82
CA GLY A 88 -11.60 4.16 9.78
C GLY A 88 -10.70 4.44 8.57
N ILE A 89 -10.09 5.64 8.50
CA ILE A 89 -9.06 5.95 7.50
C ILE A 89 -7.74 6.20 8.23
N PHE A 90 -6.73 5.39 7.94
CA PHE A 90 -5.37 5.65 8.37
C PHE A 90 -4.66 6.54 7.36
N SER A 91 -4.23 7.72 7.82
CA SER A 91 -3.76 8.80 6.95
C SER A 91 -2.37 9.29 7.36
N LEU A 92 -1.51 9.51 6.37
CA LEU A 92 -0.15 10.01 6.56
C LEU A 92 0.13 11.13 5.56
N LEU A 93 0.81 12.18 6.00
CA LEU A 93 1.50 13.11 5.10
C LEU A 93 2.98 12.72 5.02
N ARG A 94 3.45 12.49 3.80
CA ARG A 94 4.84 12.25 3.46
C ARG A 94 5.42 13.48 2.79
N THR A 95 6.65 13.83 3.14
CA THR A 95 7.36 14.95 2.53
C THR A 95 8.78 14.54 2.20
N SER A 96 9.22 14.85 0.97
CA SER A 96 10.59 14.56 0.53
C SER A 96 11.63 15.30 1.39
N PRO A 97 12.88 14.82 1.45
CA PRO A 97 13.93 15.47 2.25
C PRO A 97 14.16 16.95 1.87
N ASP A 98 14.00 17.29 0.58
CA ASP A 98 14.12 18.66 0.07
C ASP A 98 12.84 19.50 0.24
N GLY A 99 11.76 18.92 0.78
CA GLY A 99 10.48 19.59 1.01
C GLY A 99 9.63 19.83 -0.23
N LYS A 100 10.10 19.46 -1.43
CA LYS A 100 9.47 19.81 -2.71
C LYS A 100 8.33 18.90 -3.13
N GLU A 101 8.31 17.67 -2.64
CA GLU A 101 7.28 16.70 -2.97
C GLU A 101 6.54 16.28 -1.70
N LYS A 102 5.21 16.31 -1.77
CA LYS A 102 4.33 15.89 -0.68
C LYS A 102 3.28 14.92 -1.19
N ILE A 103 2.98 13.90 -0.39
CA ILE A 103 1.94 12.92 -0.68
C ILE A 103 1.09 12.71 0.57
N ILE A 104 -0.23 12.84 0.43
CA ILE A 104 -1.16 12.36 1.44
C ILE A 104 -1.54 10.92 1.09
N ALA A 105 -1.14 9.97 1.92
CA ALA A 105 -1.48 8.57 1.79
C ALA A 105 -2.68 8.22 2.67
N LEU A 106 -3.79 7.82 2.05
CA LEU A 106 -5.05 7.44 2.68
C LEU A 106 -5.22 5.93 2.56
N HIS A 107 -5.61 5.28 3.66
CA HIS A 107 -5.86 3.84 3.69
C HIS A 107 -7.17 3.59 4.42
N ASN A 108 -8.18 3.09 3.71
CA ASN A 108 -9.37 2.59 4.36
C ASN A 108 -9.02 1.29 5.09
N VAL A 109 -9.15 1.27 6.41
CA VAL A 109 -8.87 0.07 7.23
C VAL A 109 -10.13 -0.69 7.59
N THR A 110 -11.25 -0.37 6.93
CA THR A 110 -12.56 -0.97 7.17
C THR A 110 -13.07 -1.70 5.93
N ASP A 111 -14.05 -2.56 6.16
CA ASP A 111 -14.86 -3.26 5.15
C ASP A 111 -16.00 -2.40 4.59
N ASN A 112 -16.10 -1.13 4.98
CA ASN A 112 -17.16 -0.21 4.59
C ASN A 112 -16.62 0.93 3.72
N ILE A 113 -17.47 1.53 2.88
CA ILE A 113 -17.11 2.72 2.10
C ILE A 113 -16.87 3.89 3.07
N GLN A 114 -15.72 4.56 2.94
CA GLN A 114 -15.37 5.73 3.74
C GLN A 114 -15.39 6.99 2.89
N LYS A 115 -16.23 7.96 3.27
CA LYS A 115 -16.35 9.27 2.60
C LYS A 115 -15.94 10.40 3.52
N PHE A 116 -15.19 11.37 2.98
CA PHE A 116 -14.87 12.63 3.64
C PHE A 116 -14.46 13.68 2.62
N CYS A 117 -14.23 14.90 3.07
CA CYS A 117 -13.69 15.99 2.28
C CYS A 117 -12.51 16.62 3.02
N PHE A 118 -11.55 17.13 2.26
CA PHE A 118 -10.55 18.03 2.80
C PHE A 118 -11.11 19.45 2.87
N THR A 119 -10.63 20.24 3.83
CA THR A 119 -10.87 21.68 3.83
C THR A 119 -9.86 22.38 2.92
N LYS A 120 -10.26 23.53 2.35
CA LYS A 120 -9.36 24.32 1.50
C LYS A 120 -8.14 24.78 2.31
N ASN A 121 -6.96 24.73 1.69
CA ASN A 121 -5.65 25.05 2.29
C ASN A 121 -5.15 24.07 3.36
N GLN A 122 -5.85 22.96 3.59
CA GLN A 122 -5.38 21.91 4.50
C GLN A 122 -4.17 21.19 3.88
N TYR A 123 -3.06 21.06 4.61
CA TYR A 123 -1.85 20.32 4.19
C TYR A 123 -1.20 20.77 2.87
N GLY A 124 -1.45 22.00 2.41
CA GLY A 124 -0.96 22.50 1.12
C GLY A 124 -1.88 22.21 -0.06
N LEU A 125 -3.10 21.74 0.19
CA LEU A 125 -4.13 21.57 -0.82
C LEU A 125 -4.74 22.93 -1.22
N SER A 126 -4.23 23.54 -2.28
CA SER A 126 -4.66 24.82 -2.84
C SER A 126 -5.68 24.70 -3.98
N LYS A 127 -5.76 23.53 -4.64
CA LYS A 127 -6.65 23.22 -5.77
C LYS A 127 -7.80 22.30 -5.34
N LYS A 128 -8.79 22.10 -6.21
CA LYS A 128 -9.87 21.11 -5.99
C LYS A 128 -9.51 19.71 -6.47
N GLU A 129 -8.59 19.62 -7.42
CA GLU A 129 -8.25 18.39 -8.12
C GLU A 129 -6.78 18.06 -7.96
N TYR A 130 -6.50 16.79 -7.68
CA TYR A 130 -5.16 16.25 -7.46
C TYR A 130 -5.04 14.85 -8.06
N PHE A 131 -3.81 14.42 -8.32
CA PHE A 131 -3.55 13.11 -8.92
C PHE A 131 -3.44 12.04 -7.81
N ASP A 132 -4.21 10.96 -7.93
CA ASP A 132 -3.99 9.74 -7.15
C ASP A 132 -2.99 8.84 -7.89
N ILE A 133 -1.82 8.65 -7.28
CA ILE A 133 -0.77 7.80 -7.83
C ILE A 133 -1.23 6.33 -7.90
N ILE A 134 -2.14 5.88 -7.03
CA ILE A 134 -2.58 4.49 -6.99
C ILE A 134 -3.52 4.17 -8.14
N SER A 135 -4.59 4.94 -8.35
CA SER A 135 -5.51 4.72 -9.48
C SER A 135 -4.99 5.29 -10.80
N GLU A 136 -4.02 6.21 -10.76
CA GLU A 136 -3.58 7.01 -11.91
C GLU A 136 -4.67 7.93 -12.47
N GLU A 137 -5.60 8.35 -11.61
CA GLU A 137 -6.71 9.23 -11.96
C GLU A 137 -6.66 10.55 -11.18
N THR A 138 -7.28 11.58 -11.75
CA THR A 138 -7.52 12.84 -11.04
C THR A 138 -8.72 12.69 -10.12
N ILE A 139 -8.55 13.09 -8.86
CA ILE A 139 -9.58 13.03 -7.82
C ILE A 139 -9.95 14.43 -7.33
N ASN A 140 -11.21 14.59 -6.91
CA ASN A 140 -11.68 15.81 -6.27
C ASN A 140 -11.58 15.70 -4.75
N ILE A 141 -10.75 16.54 -4.13
CA ILE A 141 -10.48 16.50 -2.68
C ILE A 141 -11.67 16.91 -1.81
N GLU A 142 -12.66 17.59 -2.38
CA GLU A 142 -13.91 17.93 -1.69
C GLU A 142 -14.89 16.74 -1.66
N LYS A 143 -14.60 15.64 -2.37
CA LYS A 143 -15.47 14.46 -2.50
C LYS A 143 -14.69 13.15 -2.49
N ILE A 144 -13.86 12.93 -1.47
CA ILE A 144 -13.12 11.67 -1.34
C ILE A 144 -14.06 10.54 -0.95
N SER A 145 -13.96 9.43 -1.69
CA SER A 145 -14.66 8.18 -1.40
C SER A 145 -13.69 7.02 -1.59
N LEU A 146 -13.43 6.26 -0.53
CA LEU A 146 -12.60 5.06 -0.56
C LEU A 146 -13.50 3.83 -0.40
N THR A 147 -13.41 2.89 -1.34
CA THR A 147 -14.06 1.58 -1.21
C THR A 147 -13.38 0.75 -0.10
N PRO A 148 -13.99 -0.35 0.35
CA PRO A 148 -13.41 -1.22 1.37
C PRO A 148 -11.95 -1.57 1.07
N TYR A 149 -11.06 -1.33 2.05
CA TYR A 149 -9.62 -1.58 1.94
C TYR A 149 -8.85 -0.82 0.85
N GLN A 150 -9.49 0.13 0.15
CA GLN A 150 -8.82 0.94 -0.86
C GLN A 150 -7.76 1.84 -0.23
N ILE A 151 -6.68 2.02 -0.97
CA ILE A 151 -5.63 3.00 -0.68
C ILE A 151 -5.59 4.06 -1.79
N MET A 152 -5.19 5.27 -1.43
CA MET A 152 -5.07 6.40 -2.34
C MET A 152 -3.87 7.24 -1.92
N TRP A 153 -3.00 7.59 -2.87
CA TRP A 153 -1.81 8.41 -2.63
C TRP A 153 -1.94 9.71 -3.43
N VAL A 154 -2.44 10.74 -2.76
CA VAL A 154 -2.74 12.04 -3.36
C VAL A 154 -1.45 12.87 -3.43
N LYS A 155 -0.95 13.10 -4.64
CA LYS A 155 0.25 13.91 -4.88
C LYS A 155 -0.07 15.40 -4.83
N ILE A 156 0.64 16.14 -3.99
CA ILE A 156 0.50 17.59 -3.85
C ILE A 156 1.63 18.27 -4.62
N TYR A 157 1.29 19.25 -5.45
CA TYR A 157 2.20 20.09 -6.21
C TYR A 157 2.14 21.54 -5.74
#